data_AF-A0A969KCE5-F1
#
_entry.id   AF-A0A969KCE5-F1
#
_cell.length_a   1.000
_cell.length_b   1.000
_cell.length_c   1.000
_cell.angle_alpha   90.00
_cell.angle_beta   90.00
_cell.angle_gamma   90.00
#
_symmetry.space_group_name_H-M   'P 1'
#
loop_
_entity.id
_entity.type
_entity.pdbx_description
1 polymer ?
#
loop_
_entity_poly.entity_id
_entity_poly.type
_entity_poly.pdbx_seq_one_letter_code
_entity_poly.pdbx_strand_id
1 'polypeptide(L)'
;MDEELPHRAKQDPRDLNILDPASGSGHFLLYCFDLLEHIYMEAWEDEQPAAWTGSGKTLREEYDTLDDLRRAIPGLILRHNLHGIDIDLRATQIAALALWLRAQRAYQEQGIEANQRPPIMRVNVVCAEPMPGDAALLNEFTATLQPPVLGQLVRELFDKMHLAGEAGSLLKIEEELRDTIASARQQWERGPQPEQQTLFPDMQQRGPEQLRFDVSGISDAEFWDMAERRVLEALRDYASRTANGRTLQRRLFADDAERGFGFVDMGRRRFDVVLMNPPFGAASTPSRAYIEQRYPRTKNDVYAAFVERGVDMLRAGGMLGAITSRTGFFLSSFQKWREEILLREAPPTVFADLGYGVLDTAMVETAAYCLCKQS
;
A
#
# COMPACT_ATOMS: atom_id res chain seq x y z
N MET A 1 21.46 23.01 20.76
CA MET A 1 20.84 23.55 19.54
C MET A 1 19.46 22.96 19.53
N ASP A 2 18.45 23.74 19.89
CA ASP A 2 17.06 23.39 19.61
C ASP A 2 16.92 23.43 18.09
N GLU A 3 17.15 22.29 17.42
CA GLU A 3 16.64 22.11 16.07
C GLU A 3 15.13 22.10 16.20
N GLU A 4 14.51 23.25 15.94
CA GLU A 4 13.08 23.34 15.68
C GLU A 4 12.77 22.26 14.63
N LEU A 5 12.12 21.17 15.05
CA LEU A 5 11.57 20.18 14.15
C LEU A 5 10.80 20.96 13.07
N PRO A 6 11.21 20.91 11.80
CA PRO A 6 10.63 21.77 10.78
C PRO A 6 9.13 21.54 10.77
N HIS A 7 8.36 22.58 11.10
CA HIS A 7 6.92 22.47 11.22
C HIS A 7 6.37 22.02 9.88
N ARG A 8 5.75 20.83 9.86
CA ARG A 8 5.14 20.28 8.66
C ARG A 8 4.15 21.29 8.10
N ALA A 9 4.15 21.47 6.78
CA ALA A 9 3.19 22.30 6.11
C ALA A 9 1.77 21.83 6.47
N LYS A 10 0.91 22.79 6.80
CA LYS A 10 -0.45 22.53 7.22
C LYS A 10 -1.28 21.91 6.09
N GLN A 11 -2.11 20.94 6.44
CA GLN A 11 -2.89 20.14 5.48
C GLN A 11 -4.32 19.96 5.98
N ASP A 12 -5.25 19.77 5.05
CA ASP A 12 -6.62 19.38 5.40
C ASP A 12 -6.58 17.96 5.99
N PRO A 13 -7.36 17.65 7.05
CA PRO A 13 -7.39 16.31 7.65
C PRO A 13 -7.66 15.20 6.63
N ARG A 14 -8.44 15.45 5.57
CA ARG A 14 -8.74 14.48 4.51
C ARG A 14 -7.52 14.08 3.67
N ASP A 15 -6.43 14.84 3.75
CA ASP A 15 -5.16 14.52 3.06
C ASP A 15 -4.21 13.68 3.93
N LEU A 16 -4.53 13.46 5.22
CA LEU A 16 -3.72 12.70 6.16
C LEU A 16 -3.95 11.18 6.01
N ASN A 17 -2.99 10.49 5.41
CA ASN A 17 -3.03 9.06 5.15
C ASN A 17 -2.26 8.28 6.22
N ILE A 18 -2.95 7.37 6.90
CA ILE A 18 -2.41 6.53 7.98
C ILE A 18 -2.47 5.06 7.54
N LEU A 19 -1.38 4.33 7.70
CA LEU A 19 -1.28 2.89 7.39
C LEU A 19 -0.90 2.06 8.61
N ASP A 20 -1.59 0.95 8.78
CA ASP A 20 -1.09 -0.20 9.53
C ASP A 20 -0.78 -1.37 8.56
N PRO A 21 0.50 -1.69 8.31
CA PRO A 21 0.91 -2.68 7.30
C PRO A 21 0.80 -4.14 7.76
N ALA A 22 0.48 -4.37 9.04
CA ALA A 22 0.27 -5.69 9.65
C ALA A 22 -0.88 -5.59 10.67
N SER A 23 -2.04 -5.21 10.17
CA SER A 23 -3.10 -4.59 10.97
C SER A 23 -3.80 -5.51 11.97
N GLY A 24 -3.78 -6.82 11.77
CA GLY A 24 -4.49 -7.77 12.63
C GLY A 24 -5.96 -7.37 12.79
N SER A 25 -6.41 -7.15 14.04
CA SER A 25 -7.76 -6.69 14.36
C SER A 25 -7.98 -5.18 14.21
N GLY A 26 -6.97 -4.43 13.76
CA GLY A 26 -7.05 -2.98 13.51
C GLY A 26 -6.94 -2.13 14.77
N HIS A 27 -6.33 -2.62 15.85
CA HIS A 27 -6.28 -1.91 17.14
C HIS A 27 -5.72 -0.49 17.04
N PHE A 28 -4.62 -0.31 16.30
CA PHE A 28 -4.04 1.00 16.06
C PHE A 28 -4.93 1.90 15.22
N LEU A 29 -5.57 1.35 14.17
CA LEU A 29 -6.50 2.10 13.33
C LEU A 29 -7.71 2.60 14.14
N LEU A 30 -8.19 1.84 15.11
CA LEU A 30 -9.27 2.27 16.02
C LEU A 30 -8.84 3.45 16.89
N TYR A 31 -7.62 3.44 17.40
CA TYR A 31 -7.11 4.59 18.16
C TYR A 31 -6.92 5.82 17.25
N CYS A 32 -6.39 5.62 16.04
CA CYS A 32 -6.29 6.68 15.05
C CYS A 32 -7.66 7.26 14.66
N PHE A 33 -8.71 6.43 14.61
CA PHE A 33 -10.07 6.92 14.37
C PHE A 33 -10.48 7.95 15.41
N ASP A 34 -10.36 7.61 16.70
CA ASP A 34 -10.76 8.48 17.80
C ASP A 34 -9.95 9.80 17.78
N LEU A 35 -8.64 9.72 17.50
CA LEU A 35 -7.79 10.91 17.37
C LEU A 35 -8.15 11.77 16.15
N LEU A 36 -8.49 11.15 15.02
CA LEU A 36 -8.89 11.88 13.82
C LEU A 36 -10.18 12.66 14.04
N GLU A 37 -11.14 12.14 14.80
CA GLU A 37 -12.35 12.91 15.14
C GLU A 37 -12.00 14.26 15.77
N HIS A 38 -11.06 14.26 16.72
CA HIS A 38 -10.54 15.50 17.31
C HIS A 38 -9.83 16.39 16.28
N ILE A 39 -8.97 15.82 15.43
CA ILE A 39 -8.26 16.58 14.39
C ILE A 39 -9.23 17.26 13.42
N TYR A 40 -10.31 16.60 13.00
CA TYR A 40 -11.32 17.21 12.14
C TYR A 40 -12.04 18.37 12.82
N MET A 41 -12.34 18.24 14.12
CA MET A 41 -12.98 19.29 14.91
C MET A 41 -12.05 20.51 15.09
N GLU A 42 -10.78 20.29 15.39
CA GLU A 42 -9.77 21.36 15.48
C GLU A 42 -9.57 22.05 14.12
N ALA A 43 -9.51 21.28 13.03
CA ALA A 43 -9.38 21.82 11.67
C ALA A 43 -10.58 22.66 11.24
N TRP A 44 -11.79 22.37 11.78
CA TRP A 44 -12.95 23.23 11.55
C TRP A 44 -12.80 24.59 12.22
N GLU A 45 -12.22 24.67 13.42
CA GLU A 45 -12.06 25.92 14.19
C GLU A 45 -10.89 26.78 13.69
N ASP A 46 -10.06 26.21 12.83
CA ASP A 46 -8.89 26.85 12.28
C ASP A 46 -9.16 28.16 11.51
N GLU A 47 -8.40 29.22 11.82
CA GLU A 47 -8.49 30.51 11.13
C GLU A 47 -7.81 30.52 9.77
N GLN A 48 -6.85 29.62 9.54
CA GLN A 48 -6.10 29.50 8.29
C GLN A 48 -6.13 28.04 7.81
N PRO A 49 -7.31 27.52 7.43
CA PRO A 49 -7.45 26.15 7.00
C PRO A 49 -6.76 25.93 5.66
N ALA A 50 -6.14 24.76 5.50
CA ALA A 50 -5.71 24.30 4.19
C ALA A 50 -6.93 23.79 3.41
N ALA A 51 -6.96 24.02 2.10
CA ALA A 51 -7.96 23.44 1.23
C ALA A 51 -7.64 21.97 0.97
N TRP A 52 -8.67 21.12 0.89
CA TRP A 52 -8.50 19.72 0.56
C TRP A 52 -8.03 19.55 -0.88
N THR A 53 -7.02 18.72 -1.10
CA THR A 53 -6.47 18.50 -2.46
C THR A 53 -7.48 17.92 -3.44
N GLY A 54 -8.50 17.20 -2.96
CA GLY A 54 -9.51 16.55 -3.81
C GLY A 54 -10.53 17.49 -4.43
N SER A 55 -10.96 18.53 -3.71
CA SER A 55 -11.98 19.49 -4.17
C SER A 55 -11.45 20.90 -4.39
N GLY A 56 -10.27 21.21 -3.83
CA GLY A 56 -9.74 22.58 -3.75
C GLY A 56 -10.50 23.46 -2.75
N LYS A 57 -11.36 22.88 -1.90
CA LYS A 57 -12.19 23.60 -0.91
C LYS A 57 -11.83 23.20 0.52
N THR A 58 -12.01 24.13 1.43
CA THR A 58 -11.88 23.93 2.88
C THR A 58 -13.14 23.26 3.44
N LEU A 59 -13.06 22.75 4.68
CA LEU A 59 -14.22 22.15 5.35
C LEU A 59 -15.41 23.13 5.45
N ARG A 60 -15.16 24.41 5.76
CA ARG A 60 -16.20 25.44 5.90
C ARG A 60 -16.83 25.88 4.57
N GLU A 61 -16.23 25.53 3.44
CA GLU A 61 -16.80 25.77 2.11
C GLU A 61 -17.60 24.56 1.59
N GLU A 62 -17.41 23.37 2.17
CA GLU A 62 -18.12 22.15 1.79
C GLU A 62 -19.27 21.79 2.74
N TYR A 63 -19.20 22.21 4.00
CA TYR A 63 -20.22 21.95 5.01
C TYR A 63 -20.76 23.28 5.54
N ASP A 64 -22.08 23.43 5.52
CA ASP A 64 -22.76 24.66 5.94
C ASP A 64 -22.66 24.89 7.46
N THR A 65 -22.70 23.81 8.24
CA THR A 65 -22.64 23.85 9.70
C THR A 65 -21.67 22.83 10.28
N LEU A 66 -21.25 23.08 11.53
CA LEU A 66 -20.43 22.13 12.28
C LEU A 66 -21.13 20.78 12.50
N ASP A 67 -22.46 20.79 12.65
CA ASP A 67 -23.23 19.57 12.83
C ASP A 67 -23.30 18.75 11.52
N ASP A 68 -23.33 19.41 10.36
CA ASP A 68 -23.22 18.73 9.05
C ASP A 68 -21.84 18.06 8.90
N LEU A 69 -20.77 18.75 9.32
CA LEU A 69 -19.43 18.17 9.33
C LEU A 69 -19.34 17.00 10.31
N ARG A 70 -19.80 17.15 11.56
CA ARG A 70 -19.79 16.09 12.58
C ARG A 70 -20.46 14.81 12.09
N ARG A 71 -21.60 14.96 11.41
CA ARG A 71 -22.31 13.86 10.77
C ARG A 71 -21.53 13.22 9.61
N ALA A 72 -20.62 13.92 8.97
CA ALA A 72 -19.78 13.40 7.89
C ALA A 72 -18.47 12.76 8.39
N ILE A 73 -17.89 13.25 9.50
CA ILE A 73 -16.56 12.87 10.01
C ILE A 73 -16.32 11.36 10.06
N PRO A 74 -17.19 10.52 10.66
CA PRO A 74 -16.94 9.07 10.71
C PRO A 74 -16.78 8.44 9.33
N GLY A 75 -17.57 8.89 8.36
CA GLY A 75 -17.46 8.43 6.97
C GLY A 75 -16.21 8.95 6.27
N LEU A 76 -15.82 10.21 6.53
CA LEU A 76 -14.61 10.81 5.98
C LEU A 76 -13.34 10.08 6.46
N ILE A 77 -13.26 9.78 7.77
CA ILE A 77 -12.14 9.05 8.37
C ILE A 77 -11.92 7.69 7.70
N LEU A 78 -12.97 6.90 7.57
CA LEU A 78 -12.89 5.56 6.98
C LEU A 78 -12.58 5.60 5.49
N ARG A 79 -13.01 6.65 4.79
CA ARG A 79 -12.82 6.81 3.35
C ARG A 79 -11.44 7.32 2.97
N HIS A 80 -10.90 8.26 3.74
CA HIS A 80 -9.73 9.05 3.34
C HIS A 80 -8.50 8.78 4.18
N ASN A 81 -8.65 8.44 5.46
CA ASN A 81 -7.53 8.47 6.40
C ASN A 81 -6.94 7.10 6.69
N LEU A 82 -7.79 6.14 7.08
CA LEU A 82 -7.32 4.89 7.68
C LEU A 82 -7.13 3.79 6.64
N HIS A 83 -5.96 3.16 6.67
CA HIS A 83 -5.56 2.11 5.75
C HIS A 83 -4.95 0.94 6.52
N GLY A 84 -5.35 -0.30 6.20
CA GLY A 84 -4.83 -1.50 6.83
C GLY A 84 -4.48 -2.59 5.82
N ILE A 85 -3.41 -3.34 6.08
CA ILE A 85 -3.04 -4.53 5.31
C ILE A 85 -2.86 -5.68 6.30
N ASP A 86 -3.38 -6.86 5.96
CA ASP A 86 -3.05 -8.12 6.65
C ASP A 86 -3.05 -9.28 5.66
N ILE A 87 -2.42 -10.40 5.99
CA ILE A 87 -2.43 -11.63 5.18
C ILE A 87 -3.60 -12.56 5.53
N ASP A 88 -4.22 -12.40 6.71
CA ASP A 88 -5.37 -13.19 7.13
C ASP A 88 -6.69 -12.45 6.82
N LEU A 89 -7.50 -13.03 5.94
CA LEU A 89 -8.81 -12.51 5.59
C LEU A 89 -9.70 -12.27 6.81
N ARG A 90 -9.65 -13.14 7.81
CA ARG A 90 -10.47 -13.01 9.01
C ARG A 90 -10.03 -11.79 9.83
N ALA A 91 -8.73 -11.54 9.90
CA ALA A 91 -8.19 -10.37 10.58
C ALA A 91 -8.68 -9.09 9.91
N THR A 92 -8.57 -9.00 8.58
CA THR A 92 -9.06 -7.84 7.81
C THR A 92 -10.57 -7.61 7.95
N GLN A 93 -11.37 -8.69 7.96
CA GLN A 93 -12.82 -8.61 8.20
C GLN A 93 -13.15 -8.11 9.61
N ILE A 94 -12.43 -8.60 10.62
CA ILE A 94 -12.58 -8.14 12.01
C ILE A 94 -12.21 -6.66 12.13
N ALA A 95 -11.08 -6.23 11.55
CA ALA A 95 -10.65 -4.85 11.55
C ALA A 95 -11.67 -3.93 10.85
N ALA A 96 -12.16 -4.32 9.67
CA ALA A 96 -13.18 -3.58 8.94
C ALA A 96 -14.49 -3.46 9.73
N LEU A 97 -14.95 -4.55 10.34
CA LEU A 97 -16.15 -4.54 11.20
C LEU A 97 -15.94 -3.67 12.45
N ALA A 98 -14.78 -3.77 13.11
CA ALA A 98 -14.48 -2.97 14.29
C ALA A 98 -14.46 -1.47 13.99
N LEU A 99 -13.86 -1.08 12.86
CA LEU A 99 -13.88 0.31 12.38
C LEU A 99 -15.30 0.79 12.03
N TRP A 100 -16.09 -0.06 11.39
CA TRP A 100 -17.50 0.25 11.13
C TRP A 100 -18.28 0.44 12.43
N LEU A 101 -18.12 -0.46 13.41
CA LEU A 101 -18.74 -0.34 14.73
C LEU A 101 -18.30 0.93 15.45
N ARG A 102 -17.03 1.33 15.30
CA ARG A 102 -16.51 2.58 15.86
C ARG A 102 -17.23 3.79 15.26
N ALA A 103 -17.41 3.83 13.94
CA ALA A 103 -18.19 4.87 13.29
C ALA A 103 -19.68 4.86 13.71
N GLN A 104 -20.30 3.68 13.88
CA GLN A 104 -21.67 3.59 14.40
C GLN A 104 -21.80 4.14 15.81
N ARG A 105 -20.79 3.91 16.65
CA ARG A 105 -20.73 4.45 18.01
C ARG A 105 -20.61 5.97 17.98
N ALA A 106 -19.73 6.53 17.15
CA ALA A 106 -19.62 7.99 16.98
C ALA A 106 -20.96 8.62 16.58
N TYR A 107 -21.69 8.03 15.62
CA TYR A 107 -23.04 8.49 15.26
C TYR A 107 -24.04 8.41 16.42
N GLN A 108 -23.97 7.35 17.22
CA GLN A 108 -24.84 7.20 18.40
C GLN A 108 -24.54 8.26 19.46
N GLU A 109 -23.28 8.55 19.73
CA GLU A 109 -22.84 9.59 20.68
C GLU A 109 -23.25 10.99 20.20
N GLN A 110 -23.35 11.20 18.89
CA GLN A 110 -23.93 12.40 18.27
C GLN A 110 -25.47 12.43 18.28
N GLY A 111 -26.15 11.38 18.76
CA GLY A 111 -27.61 11.30 18.77
C GLY A 111 -28.26 11.03 17.40
N ILE A 112 -27.50 10.50 16.43
CA ILE A 112 -28.00 10.21 15.08
C ILE A 112 -28.65 8.82 15.04
N GLU A 113 -29.95 8.83 14.78
CA GLU A 113 -30.79 7.63 14.63
C GLU A 113 -30.30 6.72 13.50
N ALA A 114 -30.43 5.40 13.67
CA ALA A 114 -29.85 4.40 12.76
C ALA A 114 -30.30 4.57 11.29
N ASN A 115 -31.54 5.01 11.05
CA ASN A 115 -32.10 5.24 9.71
C ASN A 115 -31.61 6.55 9.06
N GLN A 116 -30.97 7.44 9.83
CA GLN A 116 -30.42 8.71 9.35
C GLN A 116 -28.90 8.65 9.17
N ARG A 117 -28.24 7.56 9.61
CA ARG A 117 -26.79 7.44 9.50
C ARG A 117 -26.35 7.37 8.03
N PRO A 118 -25.35 8.15 7.61
CA PRO A 118 -24.78 8.03 6.28
C PRO A 118 -24.31 6.60 6.00
N PRO A 119 -24.52 6.06 4.78
CA PRO A 119 -24.04 4.74 4.44
C PRO A 119 -22.51 4.73 4.38
N ILE A 120 -21.89 3.79 5.10
CA ILE A 120 -20.46 3.53 5.02
C ILE A 120 -20.25 2.47 3.94
N MET A 121 -19.78 2.90 2.77
CA MET A 121 -19.66 2.04 1.60
C MET A 121 -18.37 1.23 1.57
N ARG A 122 -17.31 1.71 2.22
CA ARG A 122 -15.98 1.08 2.16
C ARG A 122 -15.14 1.46 3.38
N VAL A 123 -14.32 0.51 3.81
CA VAL A 123 -13.19 0.71 4.72
C VAL A 123 -11.94 0.29 3.97
N ASN A 124 -10.85 1.05 4.04
CA ASN A 124 -9.62 0.73 3.31
C ASN A 124 -8.75 -0.28 4.08
N VAL A 125 -9.31 -1.43 4.46
CA VAL A 125 -8.55 -2.56 5.00
C VAL A 125 -8.55 -3.67 3.94
N VAL A 126 -7.36 -4.11 3.52
CA VAL A 126 -7.19 -5.06 2.42
C VAL A 126 -6.47 -6.32 2.89
N CYS A 127 -6.93 -7.47 2.41
CA CYS A 127 -6.22 -8.72 2.57
C CYS A 127 -5.17 -8.83 1.45
N ALA A 128 -3.92 -9.06 1.81
CA ALA A 128 -2.84 -9.32 0.88
C ALA A 128 -2.98 -10.76 0.37
N GLU A 129 -3.86 -10.94 -0.62
CA GLU A 129 -4.11 -12.24 -1.25
C GLU A 129 -3.57 -12.23 -2.69
N PRO A 130 -3.17 -13.41 -3.21
CA PRO A 130 -2.93 -13.56 -4.64
C PRO A 130 -4.16 -13.11 -5.44
N MET A 131 -3.95 -12.60 -6.64
CA MET A 131 -5.09 -12.31 -7.51
C MET A 131 -5.86 -13.61 -7.77
N PRO A 132 -7.18 -13.63 -7.58
CA PRO A 132 -7.98 -14.78 -7.98
C PRO A 132 -8.05 -14.88 -9.50
N GLY A 133 -8.10 -16.10 -9.99
CA GLY A 133 -8.32 -16.33 -11.41
C GLY A 133 -8.02 -17.76 -11.79
N ASP A 134 -8.85 -18.29 -12.68
CA ASP A 134 -8.43 -19.43 -13.49
C ASP A 134 -7.37 -18.92 -14.47
N ALA A 135 -6.21 -19.57 -14.51
CA ALA A 135 -5.15 -19.26 -15.46
C ALA A 135 -5.68 -19.20 -16.91
N ALA A 136 -6.70 -20.00 -17.25
CA ALA A 136 -7.36 -19.94 -18.55
C ALA A 136 -8.10 -18.62 -18.79
N LEU A 137 -8.84 -18.11 -17.79
CA LEU A 137 -9.56 -16.83 -17.89
C LEU A 137 -8.59 -15.65 -17.98
N LEU A 138 -7.50 -15.68 -17.21
CA LEU A 138 -6.45 -14.66 -17.30
C LEU A 138 -5.80 -14.68 -18.69
N ASN A 139 -5.51 -15.86 -19.23
CA ASN A 139 -4.93 -16.00 -20.58
C ASN A 139 -5.89 -15.50 -21.66
N GLU A 140 -7.18 -15.82 -21.58
CA GLU A 140 -8.19 -15.29 -22.50
C GLU A 140 -8.25 -13.77 -22.42
N PHE A 141 -8.33 -13.20 -21.21
CA PHE A 141 -8.38 -11.75 -21.02
C PHE A 141 -7.13 -11.06 -21.56
N THR A 142 -5.95 -11.54 -21.18
CA THR A 142 -4.67 -10.91 -21.56
C THR A 142 -4.40 -11.01 -23.06
N ALA A 143 -4.93 -12.04 -23.75
CA ALA A 143 -4.88 -12.14 -25.20
C ALA A 143 -5.74 -11.08 -25.92
N THR A 144 -6.74 -10.50 -25.26
CA THR A 144 -7.55 -9.40 -25.82
C THR A 144 -6.87 -8.03 -25.75
N LEU A 145 -5.82 -7.90 -24.95
CA LEU A 145 -5.14 -6.62 -24.71
C LEU A 145 -4.19 -6.28 -25.86
N GLN A 146 -4.18 -5.01 -26.26
CA GLN A 146 -3.31 -4.46 -27.30
C GLN A 146 -2.57 -3.23 -26.77
N PRO A 147 -1.28 -3.05 -27.06
CA PRO A 147 -0.38 -3.99 -27.76
C PRO A 147 -0.11 -5.30 -26.96
N PRO A 148 0.41 -6.37 -27.58
CA PRO A 148 0.58 -7.68 -26.93
C PRO A 148 1.42 -7.64 -25.64
N VAL A 149 2.42 -6.75 -25.58
CA VAL A 149 3.21 -6.52 -24.36
C VAL A 149 2.34 -6.20 -23.15
N LEU A 150 1.20 -5.52 -23.32
CA LEU A 150 0.33 -5.15 -22.21
C LEU A 150 -0.23 -6.39 -21.52
N GLY A 151 -0.65 -7.40 -22.30
CA GLY A 151 -1.10 -8.68 -21.78
C GLY A 151 0.02 -9.50 -21.13
N GLN A 152 1.26 -9.35 -21.57
CA GLN A 152 2.42 -9.98 -20.92
C GLN A 152 2.76 -9.30 -19.59
N LEU A 153 2.73 -7.97 -19.53
CA LEU A 153 2.96 -7.21 -18.30
C LEU A 153 1.92 -7.53 -17.22
N VAL A 154 0.64 -7.65 -17.61
CA VAL A 154 -0.44 -8.07 -16.69
C VAL A 154 -0.20 -9.48 -16.15
N ARG A 155 0.24 -10.43 -16.99
CA ARG A 155 0.55 -11.81 -16.55
C ARG A 155 1.73 -11.86 -15.59
N GLU A 156 2.82 -11.17 -15.92
CA GLU A 156 3.99 -11.07 -15.04
C GLU A 156 3.60 -10.50 -13.67
N LEU A 157 2.77 -9.46 -13.64
CA LEU A 157 2.29 -8.88 -12.38
C LEU A 157 1.43 -9.89 -11.57
N PHE A 158 0.56 -10.63 -12.24
CA PHE A 158 -0.26 -11.68 -11.63
C PHE A 158 0.61 -12.80 -11.03
N ASP A 159 1.65 -13.23 -11.74
CA ASP A 159 2.59 -14.24 -11.25
C ASP A 159 3.32 -13.77 -9.99
N LYS A 160 3.76 -12.50 -9.98
CA LYS A 160 4.41 -11.89 -8.79
C LYS A 160 3.48 -11.80 -7.58
N MET A 161 2.18 -11.66 -7.78
CA MET A 161 1.19 -11.62 -6.70
C MET A 161 0.98 -12.95 -5.99
N HIS A 162 1.49 -14.09 -6.51
CA HIS A 162 1.37 -15.37 -5.81
C HIS A 162 2.00 -15.36 -4.41
N LEU A 163 2.99 -14.49 -4.16
CA LEU A 163 3.61 -14.32 -2.84
C LEU A 163 2.84 -13.39 -1.90
N ALA A 164 1.75 -12.75 -2.33
CA ALA A 164 1.05 -11.76 -1.52
C ALA A 164 0.55 -12.34 -0.19
N GLY A 165 -0.03 -13.55 -0.21
CA GLY A 165 -0.52 -14.25 0.99
C GLY A 165 0.57 -14.66 1.98
N GLU A 166 1.83 -14.60 1.58
CA GLU A 166 2.98 -15.04 2.38
C GLU A 166 3.85 -13.86 2.84
N ALA A 167 4.13 -12.92 1.94
CA ALA A 167 4.95 -11.75 2.20
C ALA A 167 4.13 -10.56 2.72
N GLY A 168 2.81 -10.55 2.51
CA GLY A 168 1.94 -9.43 2.89
C GLY A 168 2.42 -8.10 2.30
N SER A 169 2.40 -7.05 3.11
CA SER A 169 2.87 -5.70 2.75
C SER A 169 4.36 -5.61 2.41
N LEU A 170 5.17 -6.64 2.71
CA LEU A 170 6.57 -6.71 2.28
C LEU A 170 6.71 -6.96 0.78
N LEU A 171 5.68 -7.50 0.11
CA LEU A 171 5.68 -7.62 -1.35
C LEU A 171 5.61 -6.22 -1.98
N LYS A 172 6.73 -5.77 -2.56
CA LYS A 172 6.85 -4.48 -3.25
C LYS A 172 6.28 -4.55 -4.67
N ILE A 173 4.98 -4.79 -4.77
CA ILE A 173 4.30 -5.06 -6.04
C ILE A 173 4.43 -3.90 -7.05
N GLU A 174 4.49 -2.67 -6.55
CA GLU A 174 4.72 -1.48 -7.36
C GLU A 174 6.13 -1.40 -7.93
N GLU A 175 7.14 -1.93 -7.22
CA GLU A 175 8.50 -2.05 -7.74
C GLU A 175 8.60 -3.19 -8.75
N GLU A 176 7.95 -4.34 -8.49
CA GLU A 176 7.89 -5.45 -9.46
C GLU A 176 7.27 -5.01 -10.79
N LEU A 177 6.18 -4.23 -10.75
CA LEU A 177 5.56 -3.66 -11.94
C LEU A 177 6.53 -2.72 -12.68
N ARG A 178 7.17 -1.80 -11.95
CA ARG A 178 8.14 -0.85 -12.52
C ARG A 178 9.33 -1.57 -13.17
N ASP A 179 9.90 -2.54 -12.49
CA ASP A 179 11.03 -3.36 -12.97
C ASP A 179 10.66 -4.12 -14.25
N THR A 180 9.44 -4.68 -14.29
CA THR A 180 8.93 -5.42 -15.45
C THR A 180 8.73 -4.49 -16.65
N ILE A 181 8.13 -3.32 -16.44
CA ILE A 181 7.95 -2.30 -17.50
C ILE A 181 9.32 -1.81 -18.00
N ALA A 182 10.26 -1.54 -17.09
CA ALA A 182 11.61 -1.09 -17.46
C ALA A 182 12.36 -2.15 -18.29
N SER A 183 12.22 -3.43 -17.92
CA SER A 183 12.80 -4.55 -18.69
C SER A 183 12.20 -4.64 -20.10
N ALA A 184 10.88 -4.50 -20.23
CA ALA A 184 10.21 -4.51 -21.52
C ALA A 184 10.60 -3.30 -22.39
N ARG A 185 10.70 -2.10 -21.80
CA ARG A 185 11.19 -0.88 -22.46
C ARG A 185 12.62 -1.03 -22.96
N GLN A 186 13.52 -1.53 -22.12
CA GLN A 186 14.92 -1.75 -22.52
C GLN A 186 15.03 -2.74 -23.69
N GLN A 187 14.17 -3.75 -23.74
CA GLN A 187 14.13 -4.68 -24.87
C GLN A 187 13.66 -3.99 -26.15
N TRP A 188 12.64 -3.11 -26.07
CA TRP A 188 12.17 -2.31 -27.20
C TRP A 188 13.24 -1.34 -27.72
N GLU A 189 13.95 -0.64 -26.82
CA GLU A 189 15.04 0.28 -27.18
C GLU A 189 16.22 -0.41 -27.87
N ARG A 190 16.47 -1.70 -27.57
CA ARG A 190 17.51 -2.51 -28.21
C ARG A 190 17.07 -3.17 -29.52
N GLY A 191 15.78 -3.16 -29.82
CA GLY A 191 15.24 -3.70 -31.07
C GLY A 191 15.65 -2.88 -32.29
N PRO A 192 15.69 -3.46 -33.50
CA PRO A 192 16.00 -2.71 -34.72
C PRO A 192 14.96 -1.62 -34.96
N GLN A 193 15.38 -0.35 -34.98
CA GLN A 193 14.51 0.78 -35.30
C GLN A 193 13.99 0.67 -36.75
N PRO A 194 12.75 1.10 -37.05
CA PRO A 194 12.16 1.03 -38.40
C PRO A 194 13.05 1.67 -39.48
N GLU A 195 13.77 2.75 -39.14
CA GLU A 195 14.67 3.47 -40.04
C GLU A 195 15.92 2.64 -40.43
N GLN A 196 16.42 1.77 -39.55
CA GLN A 196 17.59 0.93 -39.85
C GLN A 196 17.24 -0.27 -40.75
N GLN A 197 15.97 -0.70 -40.78
CA GLN A 197 15.52 -1.80 -41.64
C GLN A 197 15.44 -1.40 -43.12
N THR A 198 15.24 -0.11 -43.42
CA THR A 198 15.20 0.37 -44.81
C THR A 198 16.58 0.52 -45.45
N LEU A 199 17.65 0.61 -44.64
CA LEU A 199 19.02 0.84 -45.12
C LEU A 199 19.85 -0.46 -45.30
N PHE A 200 19.50 -1.55 -44.60
CA PHE A 200 20.24 -2.82 -44.69
C PHE A 200 19.30 -4.04 -44.62
N PRO A 201 18.69 -4.45 -45.74
CA PRO A 201 17.78 -5.60 -45.79
C PRO A 201 18.46 -6.93 -45.41
N ASP A 202 19.77 -7.04 -45.64
CA ASP A 202 20.51 -8.32 -45.58
C ASP A 202 21.19 -8.62 -44.22
N MET A 203 21.03 -7.78 -43.18
CA MET A 203 21.62 -8.03 -41.85
C MET A 203 20.70 -8.83 -40.89
N GLN A 204 19.79 -9.65 -41.42
CA GLN A 204 18.98 -10.58 -40.60
C GLN A 204 19.74 -11.87 -40.29
N GLN A 205 20.83 -11.79 -39.54
CA GLN A 205 21.41 -12.96 -38.86
C GLN A 205 21.91 -12.58 -37.47
N ARG A 206 20.97 -12.26 -36.58
CA ARG A 206 21.15 -12.56 -35.14
C ARG A 206 20.17 -13.67 -34.81
N GLY A 207 20.69 -14.77 -34.27
CA GLY A 207 19.88 -15.94 -33.89
C GLY A 207 18.76 -15.57 -32.92
N PRO A 208 17.77 -16.44 -32.71
CA PRO A 208 16.61 -16.13 -31.88
C PRO A 208 17.03 -16.05 -30.42
N GLU A 209 17.47 -14.89 -29.95
CA GLU A 209 17.18 -14.51 -28.57
C GLU A 209 15.65 -14.50 -28.48
N GLN A 210 15.08 -15.46 -27.74
CA GLN A 210 13.65 -15.46 -27.45
C GLN A 210 13.36 -14.15 -26.68
N LEU A 211 12.86 -13.15 -27.41
CA LEU A 211 12.44 -11.89 -26.83
C LEU A 211 11.39 -12.21 -25.75
N ARG A 212 11.68 -11.81 -24.50
CA ARG A 212 10.79 -12.05 -23.35
C ARG A 212 9.45 -11.35 -23.56
N PHE A 213 9.49 -10.17 -24.17
CA PHE A 213 8.30 -9.35 -24.44
C PHE A 213 8.03 -9.21 -25.94
N ASP A 214 6.77 -9.29 -26.34
CA ASP A 214 6.31 -8.95 -27.67
C ASP A 214 5.96 -7.46 -27.71
N VAL A 215 6.98 -6.67 -28.06
CA VAL A 215 6.92 -5.20 -28.16
C VAL A 215 6.44 -4.72 -29.53
N SER A 216 5.86 -5.61 -30.34
CA SER A 216 5.27 -5.23 -31.62
C SER A 216 4.10 -4.26 -31.42
N GLY A 217 3.96 -3.30 -32.34
CA GLY A 217 2.91 -2.28 -32.28
C GLY A 217 3.21 -1.08 -31.37
N ILE A 218 4.38 -1.03 -30.70
CA ILE A 218 4.84 0.16 -29.97
C ILE A 218 5.63 1.05 -30.93
N SER A 219 5.10 2.23 -31.21
CA SER A 219 5.67 3.18 -32.19
C SER A 219 6.39 4.37 -31.55
N ASP A 220 6.08 4.71 -30.31
CA ASP A 220 6.67 5.83 -29.60
C ASP A 220 6.99 5.48 -28.13
N ALA A 221 7.77 6.36 -27.50
CA ALA A 221 8.13 6.23 -26.10
C ALA A 221 6.97 6.58 -25.14
N GLU A 222 5.94 7.31 -25.60
CA GLU A 222 4.81 7.74 -24.77
C GLU A 222 4.00 6.56 -24.23
N PHE A 223 3.96 5.44 -24.98
CA PHE A 223 3.40 4.20 -24.48
C PHE A 223 3.97 3.81 -23.11
N TRP A 224 5.28 3.92 -22.92
CA TRP A 224 5.96 3.50 -21.69
C TRP A 224 5.65 4.42 -20.51
N ASP A 225 5.44 5.72 -20.77
CA ASP A 225 5.03 6.68 -19.75
C ASP A 225 3.60 6.39 -19.25
N MET A 226 2.76 5.79 -20.10
CA MET A 226 1.39 5.38 -19.77
C MET A 226 1.29 3.91 -19.35
N ALA A 227 2.33 3.09 -19.50
CA ALA A 227 2.26 1.64 -19.40
C ALA A 227 1.78 1.19 -18.02
N GLU A 228 2.28 1.80 -16.95
CA GLU A 228 1.86 1.48 -15.57
C GLU A 228 0.35 1.70 -15.41
N ARG A 229 -0.15 2.86 -15.84
CA ARG A 229 -1.59 3.17 -15.77
C ARG A 229 -2.42 2.17 -16.58
N ARG A 230 -1.99 1.84 -17.81
CA ARG A 230 -2.69 0.89 -18.68
C ARG A 230 -2.74 -0.51 -18.10
N VAL A 231 -1.66 -0.99 -17.47
CA VAL A 231 -1.63 -2.30 -16.79
C VAL A 231 -2.63 -2.32 -15.63
N LEU A 232 -2.67 -1.26 -14.84
CA LEU A 232 -3.58 -1.14 -13.69
C LEU A 232 -5.05 -1.01 -14.12
N GLU A 233 -5.33 -0.25 -15.18
CA GLU A 233 -6.66 -0.17 -15.79
C GLU A 233 -7.10 -1.55 -16.31
N ALA A 234 -6.22 -2.27 -17.00
CA ALA A 234 -6.51 -3.63 -17.45
C ALA A 234 -6.78 -4.59 -16.28
N LEU A 235 -6.02 -4.51 -15.20
CA LEU A 235 -6.29 -5.31 -13.99
C LEU A 235 -7.62 -4.96 -13.33
N ARG A 236 -7.97 -3.67 -13.27
CA ARG A 236 -9.27 -3.22 -12.77
C ARG A 236 -10.42 -3.73 -13.64
N ASP A 237 -10.26 -3.67 -14.95
CA ASP A 237 -11.22 -4.19 -15.92
C ASP A 237 -11.40 -5.70 -15.74
N TYR A 238 -10.30 -6.44 -15.57
CA TYR A 238 -10.35 -7.87 -15.27
C TYR A 238 -11.16 -8.15 -14.00
N ALA A 239 -10.84 -7.48 -12.89
CA ALA A 239 -11.54 -7.64 -11.61
C ALA A 239 -13.06 -7.33 -11.72
N SER A 240 -13.41 -6.29 -12.47
CA SER A 240 -14.82 -5.92 -12.70
C SER A 240 -15.59 -6.92 -13.57
N ARG A 241 -14.92 -7.58 -14.53
CA ARG A 241 -15.54 -8.57 -15.43
C ARG A 241 -15.82 -9.90 -14.73
N THR A 242 -14.96 -10.31 -13.80
CA THR A 242 -15.22 -11.45 -12.91
C THR A 242 -16.41 -11.15 -11.99
N ALA A 243 -16.53 -9.92 -11.49
CA ALA A 243 -17.66 -9.47 -10.65
C ALA A 243 -19.05 -9.60 -11.26
N ASN A 244 -19.17 -9.35 -12.56
CA ASN A 244 -20.47 -9.36 -13.23
C ASN A 244 -20.89 -10.75 -13.76
N GLY A 245 -20.15 -11.82 -13.45
CA GLY A 245 -20.47 -13.18 -13.86
C GLY A 245 -21.71 -13.76 -13.15
N ARG A 246 -22.65 -14.31 -13.93
CA ARG A 246 -23.88 -14.94 -13.39
C ARG A 246 -23.66 -16.28 -12.66
N THR A 247 -22.50 -16.91 -12.81
CA THR A 247 -22.16 -18.19 -12.16
C THR A 247 -21.57 -17.96 -10.78
N LEU A 248 -21.97 -18.74 -9.76
CA LEU A 248 -21.49 -18.64 -8.37
C LEU A 248 -19.95 -18.58 -8.27
N GLN A 249 -19.26 -19.39 -9.06
CA GLN A 249 -17.80 -19.42 -9.15
C GLN A 249 -17.19 -18.07 -9.57
N ARG A 250 -17.84 -17.33 -10.48
CA ARG A 250 -17.36 -16.02 -10.95
C ARG A 250 -17.55 -14.91 -9.90
N ARG A 251 -18.60 -15.01 -9.07
CA ARG A 251 -18.81 -14.09 -7.94
C ARG A 251 -17.78 -14.27 -6.83
N LEU A 252 -17.38 -15.51 -6.53
CA LEU A 252 -16.29 -15.75 -5.56
C LEU A 252 -14.98 -15.10 -6.03
N PHE A 253 -14.67 -15.23 -7.33
CA PHE A 253 -13.50 -14.57 -7.93
C PHE A 253 -13.61 -13.04 -8.05
N ALA A 254 -14.79 -12.47 -7.83
CA ALA A 254 -15.01 -11.02 -7.89
C ALA A 254 -14.48 -10.32 -6.65
N ASP A 255 -14.92 -10.81 -5.49
CA ASP A 255 -14.59 -10.26 -4.19
C ASP A 255 -13.08 -10.38 -3.96
N ASP A 256 -12.52 -11.51 -4.36
CA ASP A 256 -11.08 -11.76 -4.27
C ASP A 256 -10.28 -10.84 -5.23
N ALA A 257 -10.84 -10.44 -6.38
CA ALA A 257 -10.14 -9.64 -7.39
C ALA A 257 -10.16 -8.16 -6.99
N GLU A 258 -11.25 -7.73 -6.37
CA GLU A 258 -11.33 -6.42 -5.74
C GLU A 258 -10.33 -6.30 -4.58
N ARG A 259 -10.14 -7.36 -3.78
CA ARG A 259 -9.13 -7.40 -2.70
C ARG A 259 -7.70 -7.35 -3.24
N GLY A 260 -7.37 -8.21 -4.20
CA GLY A 260 -6.04 -8.22 -4.84
C GLY A 260 -5.70 -6.89 -5.49
N PHE A 261 -6.67 -6.25 -6.19
CA PHE A 261 -6.48 -4.91 -6.72
C PHE A 261 -6.32 -3.86 -5.61
N GLY A 262 -7.09 -3.96 -4.53
CA GLY A 262 -6.96 -3.11 -3.35
C GLY A 262 -5.55 -3.15 -2.75
N PHE A 263 -4.94 -4.34 -2.68
CA PHE A 263 -3.55 -4.50 -2.23
C PHE A 263 -2.54 -3.80 -3.16
N VAL A 264 -2.71 -3.90 -4.49
CA VAL A 264 -1.87 -3.19 -5.45
C VAL A 264 -1.99 -1.66 -5.30
N ASP A 265 -3.21 -1.15 -5.14
CA ASP A 265 -3.43 0.29 -4.92
C ASP A 265 -2.75 0.77 -3.63
N MET A 266 -2.81 -0.03 -2.56
CA MET A 266 -2.17 0.27 -1.29
C MET A 266 -0.63 0.35 -1.38
N GLY A 267 0.01 -0.58 -2.10
CA GLY A 267 1.48 -0.56 -2.28
C GLY A 267 1.99 0.68 -3.01
N ARG A 268 1.16 1.30 -3.85
CA ARG A 268 1.49 2.51 -4.61
C ARG A 268 1.27 3.80 -3.83
N ARG A 269 0.46 3.77 -2.77
CA ARG A 269 0.20 4.94 -1.94
C ARG A 269 1.42 5.33 -1.13
N ARG A 270 1.46 6.59 -0.72
CA ARG A 270 2.42 7.12 0.24
C ARG A 270 1.66 7.70 1.42
N PHE A 271 2.19 7.41 2.60
CA PHE A 271 1.52 7.66 3.87
C PHE A 271 2.24 8.73 4.67
N ASP A 272 1.46 9.41 5.49
CA ASP A 272 1.93 10.44 6.39
C ASP A 272 2.33 9.85 7.73
N VAL A 273 1.60 8.81 8.14
CA VAL A 273 1.85 8.01 9.33
C VAL A 273 1.80 6.53 8.98
N VAL A 274 2.78 5.78 9.46
CA VAL A 274 2.75 4.32 9.47
C VAL A 274 2.82 3.87 10.93
N LEU A 275 1.89 3.04 11.39
CA LEU A 275 1.86 2.58 12.78
C LEU A 275 1.75 1.05 12.79
N MET A 276 2.62 0.36 13.54
CA MET A 276 2.70 -1.09 13.44
C MET A 276 3.12 -1.80 14.73
N ASN A 277 2.62 -3.03 14.88
CA ASN A 277 3.18 -4.06 15.74
C ASN A 277 3.42 -5.30 14.84
N PRO A 278 4.51 -5.29 14.05
CA PRO A 278 4.72 -6.30 13.02
C PRO A 278 5.06 -7.67 13.64
N PRO A 279 4.90 -8.77 12.88
CA PRO A 279 5.34 -10.09 13.33
C PRO A 279 6.86 -10.14 13.56
N PHE A 280 7.27 -10.96 14.53
CA PHE A 280 8.67 -11.17 14.91
C PHE A 280 9.20 -12.53 14.41
N GLY A 281 10.48 -12.59 14.09
CA GLY A 281 11.21 -13.81 13.80
C GLY A 281 11.54 -14.01 12.32
N ALA A 282 11.75 -15.26 11.94
CA ALA A 282 12.16 -15.60 10.58
C ALA A 282 11.01 -15.49 9.57
N ALA A 283 11.37 -15.15 8.33
CA ALA A 283 10.45 -15.18 7.19
C ALA A 283 9.83 -16.57 7.01
N SER A 284 8.60 -16.61 6.49
CA SER A 284 7.97 -17.88 6.08
C SER A 284 8.82 -18.55 4.99
N THR A 285 8.80 -19.89 4.93
CA THR A 285 9.56 -20.63 3.92
C THR A 285 9.28 -20.15 2.48
N PRO A 286 8.02 -19.87 2.07
CA PRO A 286 7.71 -19.36 0.74
C PRO A 286 8.22 -17.93 0.48
N SER A 287 8.20 -17.05 1.47
CA SER A 287 8.60 -15.63 1.33
C SER A 287 10.10 -15.39 1.53
N ARG A 288 10.83 -16.36 2.11
CA ARG A 288 12.23 -16.21 2.51
C ARG A 288 13.15 -15.75 1.37
N ALA A 289 13.12 -16.42 0.22
CA ALA A 289 14.00 -16.08 -0.90
C ALA A 289 13.73 -14.66 -1.42
N TYR A 290 12.45 -14.27 -1.45
CA TYR A 290 12.04 -12.91 -1.82
C TYR A 290 12.58 -11.87 -0.83
N ILE A 291 12.42 -12.11 0.48
CA ILE A 291 12.90 -11.20 1.52
C ILE A 291 14.42 -11.09 1.52
N GLU A 292 15.15 -12.20 1.35
CA GLU A 292 16.61 -12.19 1.26
C GLU A 292 17.12 -11.37 0.07
N GLN A 293 16.39 -11.38 -1.05
CA GLN A 293 16.72 -10.61 -2.26
C GLN A 293 16.33 -9.13 -2.15
N ARG A 294 15.12 -8.83 -1.70
CA ARG A 294 14.54 -7.48 -1.72
C ARG A 294 14.82 -6.66 -0.47
N TYR A 295 15.14 -7.31 0.65
CA TYR A 295 15.46 -6.67 1.94
C TYR A 295 16.81 -7.15 2.49
N PRO A 296 17.92 -7.01 1.73
CA PRO A 296 19.22 -7.56 2.13
C PRO A 296 19.79 -6.95 3.41
N ARG A 297 19.31 -5.76 3.80
CA ARG A 297 19.70 -5.02 5.01
C ARG A 297 19.01 -5.51 6.27
N THR A 298 17.84 -6.12 6.14
CA THR A 298 16.93 -6.45 7.25
C THR A 298 16.43 -7.89 7.26
N LYS A 299 16.81 -8.71 6.28
CA LYS A 299 16.44 -10.14 6.12
C LYS A 299 16.61 -11.06 7.34
N ASN A 300 17.31 -10.60 8.38
CA ASN A 300 17.58 -11.39 9.59
C ASN A 300 16.34 -11.59 10.45
N ASP A 301 15.40 -10.65 10.43
CA ASP A 301 14.13 -10.74 11.14
C ASP A 301 13.07 -9.93 10.41
N VAL A 302 11.88 -10.51 10.30
CA VAL A 302 10.74 -9.96 9.57
C VAL A 302 10.34 -8.58 10.10
N TYR A 303 10.39 -8.32 11.41
CA TYR A 303 9.99 -6.99 11.91
C TYR A 303 10.86 -5.88 11.33
N ALA A 304 12.15 -6.13 11.12
CA ALA A 304 13.06 -5.12 10.58
C ALA A 304 12.76 -4.85 9.10
N ALA A 305 12.37 -5.88 8.34
CA ALA A 305 11.89 -5.71 6.98
C ALA A 305 10.57 -4.92 6.93
N PHE A 306 9.66 -5.12 7.90
CA PHE A 306 8.46 -4.30 8.04
C PHE A 306 8.76 -2.84 8.34
N VAL A 307 9.74 -2.56 9.19
CA VAL A 307 10.17 -1.18 9.47
C VAL A 307 10.79 -0.56 8.23
N GLU A 308 11.69 -1.26 7.52
CA GLU A 308 12.25 -0.80 6.24
C GLU A 308 11.14 -0.49 5.23
N ARG A 309 10.20 -1.42 5.06
CA ARG A 309 9.05 -1.24 4.17
C ARG A 309 8.15 -0.07 4.59
N GLY A 310 7.90 0.08 5.88
CA GLY A 310 7.13 1.21 6.42
C GLY A 310 7.80 2.55 6.12
N VAL A 311 9.12 2.63 6.29
CA VAL A 311 9.91 3.81 5.89
C VAL A 311 9.79 4.06 4.39
N ASP A 312 9.90 3.05 3.54
CA ASP A 312 9.73 3.20 2.08
C ASP A 312 8.36 3.78 1.70
N MET A 313 7.30 3.38 2.43
CA MET A 313 5.92 3.79 2.19
C MET A 313 5.58 5.18 2.75
N LEU A 314 6.42 5.77 3.60
CA LEU A 314 6.24 7.13 4.10
C LEU A 314 6.55 8.20 3.03
N ARG A 315 5.86 9.33 3.11
CA ARG A 315 6.27 10.58 2.46
C ARG A 315 7.48 11.18 3.20
N ALA A 316 8.21 12.07 2.53
CA ALA A 316 9.22 12.90 3.19
C ALA A 316 8.60 13.65 4.38
N GLY A 317 9.24 13.60 5.55
CA GLY A 317 8.71 14.15 6.81
C GLY A 317 7.55 13.36 7.43
N GLY A 318 7.19 12.20 6.87
CA GLY A 318 6.23 11.27 7.47
C GLY A 318 6.81 10.56 8.70
N MET A 319 5.94 10.06 9.57
CA MET A 319 6.34 9.43 10.83
C MET A 319 5.96 7.95 10.89
N LEU A 320 6.86 7.12 11.42
CA LEU A 320 6.63 5.71 11.67
C LEU A 320 6.61 5.45 13.17
N GLY A 321 5.54 4.89 13.71
CA GLY A 321 5.50 4.35 15.07
C GLY A 321 5.55 2.83 15.04
N ALA A 322 6.45 2.21 15.80
CA ALA A 322 6.56 0.77 15.86
C ALA A 322 6.77 0.23 17.27
N ILE A 323 6.18 -0.93 17.53
CA ILE A 323 6.52 -1.80 18.66
C ILE A 323 7.24 -3.00 18.08
N THR A 324 8.52 -3.17 18.41
CA THR A 324 9.31 -4.33 17.92
C THR A 324 10.10 -5.02 19.00
N SER A 325 10.75 -6.15 18.66
CA SER A 325 11.84 -6.66 19.50
C SER A 325 12.91 -5.57 19.65
N ARG A 326 13.43 -5.40 20.87
CA ARG A 326 14.53 -4.45 21.12
C ARG A 326 15.89 -4.92 20.59
N THR A 327 15.99 -6.19 20.21
CA THR A 327 17.26 -6.84 19.78
C THR A 327 17.93 -6.15 18.60
N GLY A 328 17.13 -5.57 17.69
CA GLY A 328 17.62 -4.84 16.52
C GLY A 328 18.47 -3.62 16.86
N PHE A 329 18.36 -3.09 18.08
CA PHE A 329 19.09 -1.91 18.52
C PHE A 329 20.52 -2.21 19.00
N PHE A 330 20.88 -3.48 19.25
CA PHE A 330 22.21 -3.81 19.78
C PHE A 330 22.89 -5.03 19.14
N LEU A 331 22.16 -5.94 18.49
CA LEU A 331 22.79 -7.09 17.82
C LEU A 331 23.58 -6.64 16.57
N SER A 332 24.75 -7.24 16.35
CA SER A 332 25.63 -6.92 15.21
C SER A 332 24.99 -7.25 13.86
N SER A 333 24.14 -8.28 13.80
CA SER A 333 23.39 -8.65 12.59
C SER A 333 22.47 -7.53 12.09
N PHE A 334 22.05 -6.60 12.96
CA PHE A 334 21.20 -5.45 12.61
C PHE A 334 21.98 -4.14 12.40
N GLN A 335 23.32 -4.20 12.29
CA GLN A 335 24.13 -2.99 12.09
C GLN A 335 23.69 -2.20 10.84
N LYS A 336 23.45 -2.88 9.71
CA LYS A 336 22.97 -2.23 8.48
C LYS A 336 21.60 -1.58 8.66
N TRP A 337 20.69 -2.23 9.37
CA TRP A 337 19.38 -1.65 9.67
C TRP A 337 19.52 -0.34 10.47
N ARG A 338 20.40 -0.31 11.48
CA ARG A 338 20.65 0.90 12.26
C ARG A 338 21.34 2.00 11.45
N GLU A 339 22.41 1.68 10.74
CA GLU A 339 23.26 2.68 10.07
C GLU A 339 22.63 3.19 8.77
N GLU A 340 22.04 2.31 7.97
CA GLU A 340 21.55 2.65 6.63
C GLU A 340 20.08 3.08 6.64
N ILE A 341 19.26 2.60 7.58
CA ILE A 341 17.82 2.92 7.61
C ILE A 341 17.53 3.86 8.78
N LEU A 342 17.76 3.44 10.03
CA LEU A 342 17.39 4.28 11.17
C LEU A 342 18.18 5.58 11.19
N LEU A 343 19.51 5.56 11.14
CA LEU A 343 20.29 6.80 11.28
C LEU A 343 20.28 7.67 10.01
N ARG A 344 20.10 7.07 8.83
CA ARG A 344 20.25 7.77 7.54
C ARG A 344 18.94 8.09 6.85
N GLU A 345 17.95 7.19 6.87
CA GLU A 345 16.68 7.39 6.15
C GLU A 345 15.57 7.87 7.08
N ALA A 346 15.49 7.36 8.31
CA ALA A 346 14.43 7.69 9.26
C ALA A 346 14.91 7.67 10.73
N PRO A 347 15.58 8.74 11.22
CA PRO A 347 16.09 8.81 12.59
C PRO A 347 14.98 8.70 13.63
N PRO A 348 15.27 8.03 14.78
CA PRO A 348 14.33 7.97 15.88
C PRO A 348 14.14 9.34 16.51
N THR A 349 12.89 9.74 16.70
CA THR A 349 12.50 10.97 17.41
C THR A 349 12.17 10.72 18.87
N VAL A 350 11.68 9.51 19.18
CA VAL A 350 11.46 9.03 20.55
C VAL A 350 11.70 7.53 20.59
N PHE A 351 12.25 7.05 21.71
CA PHE A 351 12.53 5.64 21.95
C PHE A 351 12.24 5.29 23.41
N ALA A 352 11.54 4.18 23.61
CA ALA A 352 11.28 3.59 24.91
C ALA A 352 11.65 2.10 24.90
N ASP A 353 12.58 1.71 25.77
CA ASP A 353 12.84 0.30 26.06
C ASP A 353 11.84 -0.17 27.10
N LEU A 354 10.96 -1.10 26.72
CA LEU A 354 9.86 -1.54 27.57
C LEU A 354 10.18 -2.86 28.29
N GLY A 355 11.25 -3.57 27.90
CA GLY A 355 11.62 -4.84 28.51
C GLY A 355 10.58 -5.96 28.30
N TYR A 356 10.42 -6.82 29.30
CA TYR A 356 9.52 -7.99 29.28
C TYR A 356 8.10 -7.65 29.77
N GLY A 357 7.14 -8.51 29.41
CA GLY A 357 5.77 -8.47 29.97
C GLY A 357 4.83 -7.46 29.31
N VAL A 358 5.22 -6.93 28.14
CA VAL A 358 4.42 -5.96 27.37
C VAL A 358 3.44 -6.65 26.42
N LEU A 359 3.82 -7.81 25.86
CA LEU A 359 3.00 -8.60 24.97
C LEU A 359 2.58 -9.89 25.67
N ASP A 360 1.27 -10.11 25.77
CA ASP A 360 0.64 -11.16 26.60
C ASP A 360 1.11 -12.59 26.30
N THR A 361 1.72 -12.83 25.14
CA THR A 361 2.09 -14.17 24.65
C THR A 361 3.53 -14.30 24.15
N ALA A 362 4.32 -13.21 24.14
CA ALA A 362 5.68 -13.23 23.58
C ALA A 362 6.75 -13.14 24.68
N MET A 363 7.65 -14.11 24.73
CA MET A 363 8.87 -14.09 25.55
C MET A 363 9.96 -13.22 24.89
N VAL A 364 9.60 -11.99 24.50
CA VAL A 364 10.46 -11.07 23.75
C VAL A 364 10.55 -9.76 24.51
N GLU A 365 11.76 -9.24 24.69
CA GLU A 365 11.95 -7.87 25.15
C GLU A 365 11.58 -6.88 24.05
N THR A 366 10.75 -5.90 24.38
CA THR A 366 10.15 -5.00 23.39
C THR A 366 10.69 -3.58 23.51
N ALA A 367 10.72 -2.88 22.38
CA ALA A 367 10.94 -1.46 22.30
C ALA A 367 9.78 -0.81 21.53
N ALA A 368 9.39 0.38 21.96
CA ALA A 368 8.47 1.25 21.24
C ALA A 368 9.20 2.53 20.81
N TYR A 369 9.04 2.94 19.57
CA TYR A 369 9.77 4.09 19.04
C TYR A 369 9.01 4.76 17.90
N CYS A 370 9.29 6.05 17.70
CA CYS A 370 8.88 6.77 16.50
C CYS A 370 10.10 7.15 15.67
N LEU A 371 9.98 7.04 14.36
CA LEU A 371 10.96 7.46 13.36
C LEU A 371 10.38 8.60 12.53
N CYS A 372 11.22 9.51 12.06
CA CYS A 372 10.83 10.56 11.11
C CYS A 372 11.60 10.40 9.80
N LYS A 373 10.91 10.19 8.69
CA LYS A 373 11.54 10.01 7.38
C LYS A 373 12.18 11.31 6.89
N GLN A 374 13.47 11.25 6.57
CA GLN A 374 14.19 12.36 5.97
C GLN A 374 13.74 12.62 4.53
N SER A 375 13.98 13.85 4.05
CA SER A 375 13.56 14.31 2.71
C SER A 375 14.33 13.67 1.57
#